data_AF-A0A0B7AEE4-F1
#
_entry.id   AF-A0A0B7AEE4-F1
#
_cell.length_a   1.000
_cell.length_b   1.000
_cell.length_c   1.000
_cell.angle_alpha   90.00
_cell.angle_beta   90.00
_cell.angle_gamma   90.00
#
_symmetry.space_group_name_H-M   'P 1'
#
loop_
_entity.id
_entity.type
_entity.pdbx_description
1 polymer ?
#
loop_
_entity_poly.entity_id
_entity_poly.type
_entity_poly.pdbx_seq_one_letter_code
_entity_poly.pdbx_strand_id
1 'polypeptide(L)'
;MIGPVASQDLSDKILDFISIYNGNWSNKARVEKGLSDHVLYQGRVIPVDIIALRPAATMFLETAMNGIIHILAVGVIRQDIGDTISVTPYNFTDM
;
A
#
# COMPACT_ATOMS: atom_id res chain seq x y z
N MET A 1 -1.15 3.48 -31.35
CA MET A 1 -2.56 3.35 -30.94
C MET A 1 -2.56 2.57 -29.62
N ILE A 2 -2.76 3.24 -28.49
CA ILE A 2 -2.87 2.53 -27.20
C ILE A 2 -4.34 2.11 -27.13
N GLY A 3 -4.60 0.81 -27.32
CA GLY A 3 -5.94 0.24 -27.25
C GLY A 3 -6.56 0.43 -25.87
N PRO A 4 -7.88 0.20 -25.73
CA PRO A 4 -8.55 0.28 -24.44
C PRO A 4 -7.79 -0.59 -23.43
N VAL A 5 -7.41 0.01 -22.32
CA VAL A 5 -6.70 -0.67 -21.24
C VAL A 5 -7.65 -1.72 -20.69
N ALA A 6 -7.34 -3.00 -20.90
CA ALA A 6 -8.12 -4.09 -20.35
C ALA A 6 -8.24 -3.87 -18.83
N SER A 7 -9.48 -3.74 -18.34
CA SER A 7 -9.75 -3.80 -16.91
C SER A 7 -9.16 -5.10 -16.39
N GLN A 8 -8.27 -5.00 -15.42
CA GLN A 8 -7.64 -6.15 -14.82
C GLN A 8 -8.70 -6.88 -13.99
N ASP A 9 -9.06 -8.10 -14.38
CA ASP A 9 -9.95 -8.96 -13.58
C ASP A 9 -9.17 -9.40 -12.32
N LEU A 10 -9.30 -8.60 -11.27
CA LEU A 10 -8.81 -8.92 -9.93
C LEU A 10 -9.93 -9.65 -9.17
N SER A 11 -9.54 -10.56 -8.27
CA SER A 11 -10.52 -11.19 -7.39
C SER A 11 -11.15 -10.16 -6.45
N ASP A 12 -12.41 -10.37 -6.07
CA ASP A 12 -13.12 -9.51 -5.11
C ASP A 12 -12.35 -9.33 -3.80
N LYS A 13 -11.63 -10.36 -3.34
CA LYS A 13 -10.80 -10.28 -2.13
C LYS A 13 -9.63 -9.30 -2.28
N ILE A 14 -9.00 -9.27 -3.43
CA ILE A 14 -7.93 -8.29 -3.71
C ILE A 14 -8.55 -6.89 -3.79
N LEU A 15 -9.71 -6.73 -4.42
CA LEU A 15 -10.41 -5.45 -4.51
C LEU A 15 -10.83 -4.93 -3.13
N ASP A 16 -11.38 -5.80 -2.28
CA ASP A 16 -11.75 -5.48 -0.90
C ASP A 16 -10.53 -5.07 -0.08
N PHE A 17 -9.43 -5.84 -0.17
CA PHE A 17 -8.19 -5.52 0.51
C PHE A 17 -7.66 -4.14 0.10
N ILE A 18 -7.58 -3.87 -1.19
CA ILE A 18 -7.13 -2.58 -1.72
C ILE A 18 -8.04 -1.43 -1.25
N SER A 19 -9.36 -1.65 -1.26
CA SER A 19 -10.34 -0.67 -0.83
C SER A 19 -10.19 -0.32 0.66
N ILE A 20 -10.02 -1.32 1.53
CA ILE A 20 -9.86 -1.14 2.98
C ILE A 20 -8.58 -0.38 3.31
N TYR A 21 -7.47 -0.70 2.65
CA TYR A 21 -6.17 -0.14 2.99
C TYR A 21 -5.86 1.18 2.28
N ASN A 22 -6.59 1.53 1.21
CA ASN A 22 -6.45 2.81 0.52
C ASN A 22 -6.79 3.99 1.44
N GLY A 23 -5.79 4.79 1.77
CA GLY A 23 -5.99 5.98 2.58
C GLY A 23 -4.75 6.45 3.33
N ASN A 24 -4.99 7.42 4.20
CA ASN A 24 -4.00 7.97 5.12
C ASN A 24 -4.24 7.40 6.51
N TRP A 25 -3.18 6.87 7.11
CA TRP A 25 -3.16 6.22 8.41
C TRP A 25 -2.29 7.03 9.36
N SER A 26 -2.70 7.17 10.62
CA SER A 26 -1.87 7.84 11.61
C SER A 26 -2.19 7.36 13.02
N ASN A 27 -1.16 7.25 13.85
CA ASN A 27 -1.30 7.01 15.28
C ASN A 27 -1.41 8.33 16.11
N LYS A 28 -1.59 9.50 15.47
CA LYS A 28 -1.62 10.82 16.12
C LYS A 28 -2.54 10.86 17.35
N ALA A 29 -3.75 10.31 17.26
CA ALA A 29 -4.69 10.27 18.37
C ALA A 29 -4.19 9.46 19.59
N ARG A 30 -3.25 8.51 19.42
CA ARG A 30 -2.61 7.78 20.52
C ARG A 30 -1.49 8.61 21.16
N VAL A 31 -0.70 9.30 20.33
CA VAL A 31 0.38 10.19 20.78
C VAL A 31 -0.20 11.36 21.59
N GLU A 32 -1.27 11.99 21.08
CA GLU A 32 -1.96 13.11 21.74
C GLU A 32 -2.61 12.73 23.08
N LYS A 33 -2.94 11.44 23.28
CA LYS A 33 -3.47 10.92 24.55
C LYS A 33 -2.39 10.66 25.61
N GLY A 34 -1.15 11.06 25.37
CA GLY A 34 -0.07 11.00 26.37
C GLY A 34 0.68 9.67 26.42
N LEU A 35 0.55 8.83 25.39
CA LEU A 35 1.47 7.70 25.19
C LEU A 35 2.79 8.24 24.61
N SER A 36 3.52 9.01 25.43
CA SER A 36 4.73 9.77 25.06
C SER A 36 5.89 8.91 24.55
N ASP A 37 5.83 7.61 24.78
CA ASP A 37 6.84 6.65 24.38
C ASP A 37 6.68 6.27 22.90
N HIS A 38 5.60 6.72 22.25
CA HIS A 38 5.27 6.38 20.87
C HIS A 38 5.66 7.52 19.92
N VAL A 39 6.57 7.21 19.00
CA VAL A 39 6.88 8.07 17.85
C VAL A 39 5.62 8.29 17.01
N LEU A 40 5.43 9.49 16.46
CA LEU A 40 4.34 9.76 15.52
C LEU A 40 4.62 9.01 14.22
N TYR A 41 3.76 8.05 13.89
CA TYR A 41 3.77 7.34 12.62
C TYR A 41 2.61 7.82 11.76
N GLN A 42 2.93 8.05 10.50
CA GLN A 42 1.97 8.39 9.46
C GLN A 42 2.23 7.47 8.28
N GLY A 43 1.18 6.90 7.71
CA GLY A 43 1.24 6.05 6.54
C GLY A 43 0.31 6.56 5.47
N ARG A 44 0.69 6.40 4.21
CA ARG A 44 -0.18 6.63 3.06
C ARG A 44 -0.10 5.42 2.15
N VAL A 45 -1.26 4.88 1.82
CA VAL A 45 -1.40 3.72 0.94
C VAL A 45 -2.33 4.10 -0.19
N ILE A 46 -1.88 3.90 -1.43
CA ILE A 46 -2.66 4.28 -2.62
C ILE A 46 -2.60 3.13 -3.62
N PRO A 47 -3.74 2.68 -4.17
CA PRO A 47 -3.76 1.76 -5.29
C PRO A 47 -3.09 2.41 -6.49
N VAL A 48 -2.17 1.72 -7.13
CA VAL A 48 -1.49 2.19 -8.35
C VAL A 48 -1.54 1.07 -9.38
N ASP A 49 -1.70 1.44 -10.65
CA ASP A 49 -1.61 0.49 -11.76
C ASP A 49 -0.23 0.62 -12.41
N ILE A 50 0.61 -0.39 -12.20
CA ILE A 50 1.95 -0.45 -12.80
C ILE A 50 1.90 -1.47 -13.93
N ILE A 51 1.92 -0.96 -15.16
CA ILE A 51 1.78 -1.76 -16.40
C ILE A 51 2.74 -2.97 -16.42
N ALA A 52 3.98 -2.79 -15.97
CA ALA A 52 5.00 -3.83 -15.97
C ALA A 52 4.77 -4.96 -14.95
N LEU A 53 3.88 -4.76 -13.96
CA LEU A 53 3.61 -5.71 -12.88
C LEU A 53 2.27 -6.45 -13.06
N ARG A 54 1.54 -6.16 -14.13
CA ARG A 54 0.30 -6.87 -14.46
C ARG A 54 0.57 -8.37 -14.69
N PRO A 55 -0.35 -9.26 -14.29
CA PRO A 55 -1.68 -9.02 -13.73
C PRO A 55 -1.69 -8.95 -12.19
N ALA A 56 -0.60 -8.55 -11.53
CA ALA A 56 -0.66 -8.32 -10.09
C ALA A 56 -1.28 -6.97 -9.76
N ALA A 57 -2.03 -6.89 -8.66
CA ALA A 57 -2.48 -5.60 -8.13
C ALA A 57 -1.36 -4.96 -7.31
N THR A 58 -1.26 -3.64 -7.35
CA THR A 58 -0.18 -2.90 -6.69
C THR A 58 -0.68 -1.74 -5.85
N MET A 59 0.00 -1.48 -4.74
CA MET A 59 -0.21 -0.30 -3.90
C MET A 59 1.11 0.41 -3.67
N PHE A 60 1.08 1.73 -3.76
CA PHE A 60 2.15 2.58 -3.26
C PHE A 60 2.04 2.70 -1.74
N LEU A 61 3.15 2.55 -1.04
CA LEU A 61 3.28 2.57 0.40
C LEU A 61 4.28 3.66 0.79
N GLU A 62 3.81 4.66 1.52
CA GLU A 62 4.64 5.70 2.11
C GLU A 62 4.48 5.65 3.63
N THR A 63 5.60 5.68 4.36
CA THR A 63 5.58 5.79 5.83
C THR A 63 6.49 6.92 6.26
N ALA A 64 5.97 7.78 7.14
CA ALA A 64 6.70 8.86 7.77
C ALA A 64 6.74 8.69 9.30
N MET A 65 7.88 9.05 9.89
CA MET A 65 8.11 9.10 11.33
C MET A 65 8.38 10.56 11.70
N ASN A 66 7.58 11.12 12.61
CA ASN A 66 7.64 12.54 12.99
C ASN A 66 7.62 13.50 11.78
N GLY A 67 6.85 13.17 10.73
CA GLY A 67 6.74 13.97 9.51
C GLY A 67 7.90 13.82 8.51
N ILE A 68 8.93 13.04 8.83
CA ILE A 68 10.01 12.70 7.89
C ILE A 68 9.63 11.40 7.18
N ILE A 69 9.68 11.36 5.85
CA ILE A 69 9.40 10.14 5.08
C ILE A 69 10.59 9.17 5.24
N HIS A 70 10.30 7.93 5.64
CA HIS A 70 11.31 6.89 5.90
C HIS A 70 11.19 5.69 4.97
N ILE A 71 9.98 5.36 4.52
CA ILE A 71 9.75 4.20 3.66
C ILE A 71 8.95 4.66 2.46
N LEU A 72 9.46 4.32 1.29
CA LEU A 72 8.75 4.39 0.02
C LEU A 72 8.86 3.01 -0.63
N ALA A 73 7.72 2.38 -0.91
CA ALA A 73 7.69 1.06 -1.52
C ALA A 73 6.47 0.88 -2.42
N VAL A 74 6.56 -0.10 -3.32
CA VAL A 74 5.41 -0.68 -4.03
C VAL A 74 5.11 -2.04 -3.43
N GLY A 75 3.94 -2.20 -2.81
CA GLY A 75 3.42 -3.49 -2.41
C GLY A 75 2.76 -4.19 -3.60
N VAL A 76 3.29 -5.35 -4.00
CA VAL A 76 2.64 -6.24 -4.97
C VAL A 76 1.76 -7.22 -4.20
N ILE A 77 0.48 -7.26 -4.56
CA ILE A 77 -0.55 -8.05 -3.88
C ILE A 77 -0.77 -9.34 -4.66
N ARG A 78 -0.79 -10.46 -3.93
CA ARG A 78 -1.13 -11.78 -4.47
C ARG A 78 -2.13 -12.47 -3.56
N GLN A 79 -2.97 -13.31 -4.14
CA GLN A 79 -3.81 -14.24 -3.41
C GLN A 79 -3.19 -15.63 -3.56
N ASP A 80 -2.81 -16.22 -2.44
CA ASP A 80 -2.20 -17.55 -2.39
C ASP A 80 -3.25 -18.67 -2.39
N ILE A 81 -2.81 -19.90 -2.64
CA ILE A 81 -3.65 -21.09 -2.58
C ILE A 81 -4.13 -21.27 -1.12
N GLY A 82 -5.41 -21.01 -0.87
CA GLY A 82 -5.99 -20.97 0.48
C GLY A 82 -6.51 -19.60 0.91
N ASP A 83 -6.73 -18.67 -0.02
CA ASP A 83 -7.42 -17.39 0.22
C ASP A 83 -6.69 -16.39 1.12
N THR A 84 -5.40 -16.63 1.37
CA THR A 84 -4.54 -15.68 2.06
C THR A 84 -4.08 -14.60 1.08
N ILE A 85 -4.18 -13.34 1.50
CA ILE A 85 -3.59 -12.22 0.76
C ILE A 85 -2.17 -12.00 1.25
N SER A 86 -1.20 -12.10 0.35
CA SER A 86 0.19 -11.75 0.60
C SER A 86 0.55 -10.43 -0.08
N VAL A 87 1.34 -9.62 0.62
CA VAL A 87 1.86 -8.35 0.11
C VAL A 87 3.37 -8.42 0.12
N THR A 88 3.98 -8.34 -1.06
CA THR A 88 5.44 -8.29 -1.21
C THR A 88 5.87 -6.85 -1.46
N PRO A 89 6.59 -6.21 -0.51
CA PRO A 89 7.09 -4.85 -0.70
C PRO A 89 8.35 -4.83 -1.57
N TYR A 90 8.37 -3.93 -2.54
CA TYR A 90 9.56 -3.58 -3.32
C TYR A 90 9.94 -2.15 -3.00
N ASN A 91 11.08 -1.97 -2.35
CA ASN A 91 11.59 -0.64 -2.01
C ASN A 91 12.06 0.05 -3.29
N PHE A 92 11.90 1.37 -3.34
CA PHE A 92 12.65 2.16 -4.31
C PHE A 92 14.10 2.20 -3.82
N THR A 93 14.99 1.51 -4.52
CA THR A 93 16.43 1.74 -4.37
C THR A 93 16.69 3.19 -4.78
N ASP A 94 17.48 3.92 -3.98
CA ASP A 94 17.98 5.27 -4.27
C ASP A 94 18.17 5.52 -5.77
N MET A 95 17.55 6.60 -6.28
CA MET A 95 17.98 7.27 -7.51
C MET A 95 18.90 8.43 -7.16
#